data_AF-A0A2D3WIX4-F1
#
_entry.id   AF-A0A2D3WIX4-F1
#
_cell.length_a   1.000
_cell.length_b   1.000
_cell.length_c   1.000
_cell.angle_alpha   90.00
_cell.angle_beta   90.00
_cell.angle_gamma   90.00
#
_symmetry.space_group_name_H-M   'P 1'
#
loop_
_entity.id
_entity.type
_entity.pdbx_description
1 polymer ?
#
loop_
_entity_poly.entity_id
_entity_poly.type
_entity_poly.pdbx_seq_one_letter_code
_entity_poly.pdbx_strand_id
1 'polypeptide(L)'
;MSAEEEKPRLKPIIEGAETLSLGISMVVAILIGVAIGLGLKKLTGITWLLWIGVAIGILAAILNVYKAYSKQYKEFEKLAKDPRYNMGKSQKDDDDEDED
;
A
#
# COMPACT_ATOMS: atom_id res chain seq x y z
N MET A 1 35.70 14.08 22.69
CA MET A 1 35.32 14.67 21.39
C MET A 1 34.26 13.75 20.83
N SER A 2 32.99 14.13 20.98
CA SER A 2 31.84 13.27 20.69
C SER A 2 31.70 13.10 19.17
N ALA A 3 31.77 11.86 18.69
CA ALA A 3 31.48 11.54 17.30
C ALA A 3 29.96 11.64 17.12
N GLU A 4 29.54 12.57 16.27
CA GLU A 4 28.16 12.76 15.86
C GLU A 4 27.76 11.57 14.97
N GLU A 5 26.95 10.65 15.51
CA GLU A 5 26.34 9.59 14.71
C GLU A 5 25.28 10.22 13.80
N GLU A 6 25.63 10.51 12.54
CA GLU A 6 24.65 10.83 11.49
C GLU A 6 23.66 9.67 11.36
N LYS A 7 22.49 9.81 11.98
CA LYS A 7 21.34 8.92 11.72
C LYS A 7 21.11 8.83 10.21
N PRO A 8 21.13 7.64 9.60
CA PRO A 8 21.00 7.52 8.16
C PRO A 8 19.63 8.03 7.71
N ARG A 9 19.62 9.13 6.95
CA ARG A 9 18.43 9.76 6.34
C ARG A 9 17.78 8.94 5.22
N LEU A 10 18.09 7.65 5.13
CA LEU A 10 17.65 6.74 4.08
C LEU A 10 16.17 6.34 4.23
N LYS A 11 15.66 6.27 5.46
CA LYS A 11 14.26 5.86 5.76
C LYS A 11 13.20 6.65 4.97
N PRO A 12 13.17 8.00 4.98
CA PRO A 12 12.15 8.76 4.28
C PRO A 12 12.22 8.64 2.74
N ILE A 13 13.42 8.38 2.18
CA ILE A 13 13.59 8.19 0.74
C ILE A 13 12.98 6.85 0.30
N ILE A 14 13.13 5.82 1.14
CA ILE A 14 12.61 4.47 0.89
C ILE A 14 11.07 4.46 0.95
N GLU A 15 10.46 5.08 1.96
CA GLU A 15 8.98 5.21 2.05
C GLU A 15 8.39 5.99 0.87
N GLY A 16 9.05 7.06 0.43
CA GLY A 16 8.63 7.84 -0.74
C GLY A 16 8.65 7.01 -2.04
N ALA A 17 9.66 6.15 -2.20
CA ALA A 17 9.79 5.28 -3.36
C ALA A 17 8.70 4.19 -3.41
N GLU A 18 8.29 3.63 -2.26
CA GLU A 18 7.23 2.62 -2.21
C GLU A 18 5.87 3.18 -2.63
N THR A 19 5.52 4.39 -2.17
CA THR A 19 4.26 5.05 -2.54
C THR A 19 4.26 5.47 -4.01
N LEU A 20 5.39 6.00 -4.51
CA LEU A 20 5.54 6.36 -5.92
C LEU A 20 5.44 5.14 -6.84
N SER A 21 6.05 4.02 -6.44
CA SER A 21 5.99 2.75 -7.18
C SER A 21 4.54 2.23 -7.33
N LEU A 22 3.75 2.33 -6.26
CA LEU A 22 2.34 1.94 -6.26
C LEU A 22 1.48 2.87 -7.14
N GLY A 23 1.75 4.17 -7.15
CA GLY A 23 1.09 5.10 -8.06
C GLY A 23 1.37 4.78 -9.52
N ILE A 24 2.64 4.50 -9.85
CA ILE A 24 3.06 4.15 -11.22
C ILE A 24 2.39 2.85 -11.69
N SER A 25 2.32 1.81 -10.84
CA SER A 25 1.67 0.55 -11.22
C SER A 25 0.20 0.73 -11.57
N MET A 26 -0.50 1.64 -10.88
CA MET A 26 -1.90 1.97 -11.14
C MET A 26 -2.09 2.59 -12.52
N VAL A 27 -1.23 3.56 -12.87
CA VAL A 27 -1.27 4.23 -14.19
C VAL A 27 -0.97 3.23 -15.30
N VAL A 28 0.05 2.38 -15.12
CA VAL A 28 0.41 1.35 -16.10
C VAL A 28 -0.74 0.38 -16.35
N ALA A 29 -1.43 -0.07 -15.30
CA ALA A 29 -2.59 -0.97 -15.44
C ALA A 29 -3.73 -0.33 -16.26
N ILE A 30 -4.03 0.95 -16.01
CA ILE A 30 -5.05 1.68 -16.77
C ILE A 30 -4.63 1.85 -18.23
N LEU A 31 -3.37 2.21 -18.49
CA LEU A 31 -2.84 2.36 -19.86
C LEU A 31 -2.91 1.04 -20.65
N ILE A 32 -2.62 -0.09 -20.01
CA ILE A 32 -2.78 -1.41 -20.62
C ILE A 32 -4.25 -1.68 -20.96
N GLY A 33 -5.17 -1.39 -20.03
CA GLY A 33 -6.61 -1.51 -20.29
C GLY A 33 -7.08 -0.66 -21.48
N VAL A 34 -6.62 0.59 -21.55
CA VAL A 34 -6.89 1.50 -22.68
C VAL A 34 -6.29 0.95 -23.97
N ALA A 35 -5.05 0.47 -23.96
CA ALA A 35 -4.39 -0.09 -25.14
C ALA A 35 -5.14 -1.31 -25.69
N ILE A 36 -5.60 -2.19 -24.81
CA ILE A 36 -6.46 -3.33 -25.18
C ILE A 36 -7.80 -2.83 -25.76
N GLY A 37 -8.43 -1.84 -25.13
CA GLY A 37 -9.67 -1.24 -25.62
C GLY A 37 -9.53 -0.60 -27.01
N LEU A 38 -8.40 0.08 -27.27
CA LEU A 38 -8.08 0.63 -28.58
C LEU A 38 -7.80 -0.46 -29.62
N GLY A 39 -7.11 -1.54 -29.23
CA GLY A 39 -6.90 -2.71 -30.08
C GLY A 39 -8.22 -3.35 -30.50
N LEU A 40 -9.11 -3.59 -29.53
CA LEU A 40 -10.45 -4.13 -29.77
C LEU A 40 -11.30 -3.20 -30.65
N LYS A 41 -11.27 -1.89 -30.40
CA LYS A 41 -11.93 -0.90 -31.26
C LYS A 41 -11.42 -0.96 -32.70
N LYS A 42 -10.11 -1.08 -32.90
CA LYS A 42 -9.50 -1.14 -34.24
C LYS A 42 -9.90 -2.41 -35.00
N LEU A 43 -10.02 -3.54 -34.30
CA LEU A 43 -10.37 -4.83 -34.89
C LEU A 43 -11.87 -4.96 -35.19
N THR A 44 -12.73 -4.45 -34.30
CA THR A 44 -14.19 -4.63 -34.40
C THR A 44 -14.92 -3.45 -35.03
N GLY A 45 -14.31 -2.26 -35.06
CA GLY A 45 -14.97 -1.01 -35.46
C GLY A 45 -15.95 -0.46 -34.43
N ILE A 46 -16.19 -1.16 -33.32
CA ILE A 46 -17.20 -0.81 -32.33
C ILE A 46 -16.56 0.08 -31.25
N THR A 47 -16.95 1.35 -31.22
CA THR A 47 -16.35 2.35 -30.31
C THR A 47 -16.62 2.05 -28.83
N TRP A 48 -17.75 1.42 -28.49
CA TRP A 48 -18.08 1.13 -27.09
C TRP A 48 -17.15 0.10 -26.43
N LEU A 49 -16.48 -0.77 -27.21
CA LEU A 49 -15.51 -1.75 -26.67
C LEU A 49 -14.29 -1.08 -26.02
N LEU A 50 -13.98 0.17 -26.36
CA LEU A 50 -12.93 0.93 -25.69
C LEU A 50 -13.20 1.01 -24.18
N TRP A 51 -14.46 1.27 -23.80
CA TRP A 51 -14.86 1.41 -22.40
C TRP A 51 -14.75 0.10 -21.62
N ILE A 52 -14.88 -1.05 -22.28
CA ILE A 52 -14.66 -2.36 -21.66
C ILE A 52 -13.19 -2.49 -21.25
N GLY A 53 -12.27 -2.14 -22.14
CA GLY A 53 -10.83 -2.13 -21.83
C GLY A 53 -10.48 -1.17 -20.68
N VAL A 54 -11.06 0.03 -20.70
CA VAL A 54 -10.90 1.01 -19.60
C VAL A 54 -11.43 0.47 -18.28
N ALA A 55 -12.63 -0.12 -18.27
CA ALA A 55 -13.23 -0.69 -17.06
C ALA A 55 -12.37 -1.82 -16.48
N ILE A 56 -11.84 -2.71 -17.32
CA ILE A 56 -10.91 -3.77 -16.89
C ILE A 56 -9.62 -3.16 -16.33
N GLY A 57 -9.07 -2.13 -16.97
CA GLY A 57 -7.88 -1.43 -16.48
C GLY A 57 -8.08 -0.80 -15.10
N ILE A 58 -9.23 -0.15 -14.87
CA ILE A 58 -9.60 0.44 -13.57
C ILE A 58 -9.77 -0.66 -12.51
N LEU A 59 -10.48 -1.74 -12.82
CA LEU A 59 -10.65 -2.87 -11.90
C LEU A 59 -9.31 -3.50 -11.52
N ALA A 60 -8.41 -3.68 -12.48
CA ALA A 60 -7.07 -4.20 -12.25
C ALA A 60 -6.23 -3.26 -11.37
N ALA A 61 -6.31 -1.95 -11.60
CA ALA A 61 -5.67 -0.94 -10.76
C ALA A 61 -6.16 -1.01 -9.31
N ILE A 62 -7.47 -1.04 -9.08
CA ILE A 62 -8.05 -1.14 -7.73
C ILE A 62 -7.61 -2.43 -7.03
N LEU A 63 -7.65 -3.56 -7.73
CA LEU A 63 -7.20 -4.86 -7.19
C LEU A 63 -5.71 -4.84 -6.84
N ASN A 64 -4.88 -4.18 -7.64
CA ASN A 64 -3.45 -4.02 -7.36
C ASN A 64 -3.21 -3.21 -6.09
N VAL A 65 -3.87 -2.06 -5.96
CA VAL A 65 -3.79 -1.18 -4.79
C VAL A 65 -4.25 -1.90 -3.53
N TYR A 66 -5.40 -2.59 -3.58
CA TYR A 66 -5.91 -3.35 -2.43
C TYR A 66 -4.94 -4.44 -1.98
N LYS A 67 -4.33 -5.16 -2.93
CA LYS A 67 -3.33 -6.19 -2.62
C LYS A 67 -2.08 -5.60 -1.95
N ALA A 68 -1.59 -4.46 -2.44
CA ALA A 68 -0.45 -3.79 -1.84
C ALA A 68 -0.78 -3.23 -0.44
N TYR A 69 -1.94 -2.59 -0.29
CA TYR A 69 -2.41 -2.05 0.98
C TYR A 69 -2.64 -3.14 2.04
N SER A 70 -3.30 -4.25 1.68
CA SER A 70 -3.53 -5.36 2.61
C SER A 70 -2.24 -6.02 3.09
N LYS A 71 -1.17 -6.00 2.27
CA LYS A 71 0.15 -6.48 2.68
C LYS A 71 0.78 -5.55 3.72
N GLN A 72 0.75 -4.25 3.48
CA GLN A 72 1.22 -3.24 4.44
C GLN A 72 0.43 -3.32 5.76
N TYR A 73 -0.90 -3.40 5.68
CA TYR A 73 -1.76 -3.52 6.87
C TYR A 73 -1.40 -4.74 7.75
N LYS A 74 -1.11 -5.89 7.14
CA LYS A 74 -0.67 -7.08 7.87
C LYS A 74 0.70 -6.91 8.54
N GLU A 75 1.62 -6.16 7.93
CA GLU A 75 2.90 -5.81 8.55
C GLU A 75 2.68 -4.87 9.74
N PHE A 76 1.81 -3.87 9.60
CA PHE A 76 1.41 -3.01 10.72
C PHE A 76 0.76 -3.79 11.87
N GLU A 77 -0.13 -4.73 11.58
CA GLU A 77 -0.77 -5.55 12.62
C GLU A 77 0.25 -6.43 13.36
N LYS A 78 1.24 -6.98 12.64
CA LYS A 78 2.35 -7.73 13.25
C LYS A 78 3.22 -6.83 14.12
N LEU A 79 3.53 -5.63 13.67
CA LEU A 79 4.27 -4.63 14.45
C LEU A 79 3.50 -4.20 15.71
N ALA A 80 2.18 -4.03 15.60
CA ALA A 80 1.30 -3.68 16.72
C ALA A 80 1.18 -4.80 17.76
N LYS A 81 1.34 -6.07 17.35
CA LYS A 81 1.36 -7.24 18.25
C LYS A 81 2.72 -7.52 18.87
N ASP A 82 3.78 -6.84 18.46
CA ASP A 82 5.12 -7.04 19.01
C ASP A 82 5.20 -6.46 20.45
N PRO A 83 5.48 -7.29 21.47
CA PRO A 83 5.57 -6.85 22.86
C PRO A 83 6.63 -5.75 23.10
N ARG A 84 7.64 -5.63 22.22
CA ARG A 84 8.67 -4.57 22.31
C ARG A 84 8.15 -3.18 21.96
N TYR A 85 7.02 -3.08 21.26
CA TYR A 85 6.34 -1.83 20.91
C TYR A 85 4.99 -1.66 21.65
N ASN A 86 4.59 -2.67 22.43
CA ASN A 86 3.39 -2.69 23.26
C ASN A 86 3.66 -1.98 24.61
N MET A 87 4.22 -0.78 24.57
CA MET A 87 4.69 -0.02 25.76
C MET A 87 3.56 0.52 26.65
N GLY A 88 2.31 0.09 26.45
CA GLY A 88 1.13 0.61 27.14
C GLY A 88 0.21 -0.44 27.77
N LYS A 89 0.61 -1.72 27.81
CA LYS A 89 -0.20 -2.79 28.42
C LYS A 89 0.37 -3.40 29.70
N SER A 90 1.57 -3.01 30.12
CA SER A 90 2.20 -3.56 31.34
C SER A 90 2.04 -2.65 32.57
N GLN A 91 0.99 -1.83 32.64
CA GLN A 91 0.79 -0.90 33.76
C GLN A 91 -0.65 -0.87 34.29
N LYS A 92 -1.46 -1.90 34.02
CA LYS A 92 -2.87 -1.93 34.45
C LYS A 92 -3.30 -3.15 35.25
N ASP A 93 -2.41 -4.09 35.51
CA ASP A 93 -2.78 -5.36 36.16
C ASP A 93 -2.17 -5.53 37.57
N ASP A 94 -1.47 -4.51 38.12
CA ASP A 94 -0.82 -4.58 39.44
C ASP A 94 -1.38 -3.58 40.48
N ASP A 95 -2.59 -3.02 40.29
CA ASP A 95 -3.21 -2.02 41.20
C ASP A 95 -4.63 -2.45 41.70
N ASP A 96 -4.94 -3.76 41.74
CA ASP A 96 -6.19 -4.30 42.30
C ASP A 96 -5.94 -5.31 43.45
N GLU A 97 -4.87 -5.12 44.24
CA GLU A 97 -4.74 -5.73 45.58
C GLU A 97 -4.65 -4.61 46.62
N ASP A 98 -5.56 -4.66 47.60
CA ASP A 98 -5.63 -3.89 48.85
C ASP A 98 -6.35 -2.51 48.84
N GLU A 99 -7.66 -2.50 49.16
CA GLU A 99 -8.21 -1.91 50.40
C GLU A 99 -9.76 -2.05 50.49
N ASP A 100 -10.20 -2.50 51.68
CA ASP A 100 -11.56 -2.65 52.28
C ASP A 100 -12.39 -3.93 52.06
#